data_AF-A0A1L7NPX4-F1
#
_entry.id   AF-A0A1L7NPX4-F1
#
_cell.length_a   1.000
_cell.length_b   1.000
_cell.length_c   1.000
_cell.angle_alpha   90.00
_cell.angle_beta   90.00
_cell.angle_gamma   90.00
#
_symmetry.space_group_name_H-M   'P 1'
#
loop_
_entity.id
_entity.type
_entity.pdbx_description
1 polymer ?
#
loop_
_entity_poly.entity_id
_entity_poly.type
_entity_poly.pdbx_seq_one_letter_code
_entity_poly.pdbx_strand_id
1 'polypeptide(L)'
;MQDQSNTAPAQAPDIEDQVGELFDALEGLPEDVTNEALHAALLAQSDKIRAIADACERTRIYLRAKGQVDEFAGEIEATQPPEGRLVAAWLWLLGRMAGAPTFFHTIGAVRLCMPLVARFLPAPAAQASSEQEAGL
;
A
#
# COMPACT_ATOMS: atom_id res chain seq x y z
N MET A 1 16.69 40.89 20.88
CA MET A 1 17.02 39.65 20.13
C MET A 1 15.78 38.78 20.15
N GLN A 2 15.10 38.64 19.01
CA GLN A 2 13.99 37.71 18.85
C GLN A 2 14.56 36.46 18.18
N ASP A 3 14.51 35.34 18.89
CA ASP A 3 14.81 34.02 18.34
C ASP A 3 13.50 33.45 17.82
N GLN A 4 13.24 33.62 16.52
CA GLN A 4 12.15 32.95 15.84
C GLN A 4 12.69 31.64 15.29
N SER A 5 12.56 30.57 16.07
CA SER A 5 12.77 29.21 15.61
C SER A 5 11.67 28.87 14.62
N ASN A 6 11.90 29.22 13.35
CA ASN A 6 11.09 28.81 12.21
C ASN A 6 11.31 27.31 11.98
N THR A 7 10.59 26.47 12.71
CA THR A 7 10.53 25.04 12.42
C THR A 7 9.70 24.89 11.15
N ALA A 8 10.37 24.83 10.00
CA ALA A 8 9.73 24.42 8.76
C ALA A 8 9.01 23.08 9.00
N PRO A 9 7.77 22.89 8.52
CA PRO A 9 7.10 21.60 8.65
C PRO A 9 7.99 20.55 7.97
N ALA A 10 8.24 19.43 8.67
CA ALA A 10 8.88 18.27 8.06
C ALA A 10 8.13 17.97 6.75
N GLN A 11 8.84 17.98 5.62
CA GLN A 11 8.24 17.62 4.34
C GLN A 11 7.67 16.21 4.50
N ALA A 12 6.41 16.02 4.14
CA ALA A 12 5.84 14.68 4.08
C ALA A 12 6.75 13.83 3.19
N PRO A 13 7.15 12.62 3.62
CA PRO A 13 8.09 11.80 2.87
C PRO A 13 7.57 11.57 1.45
N ASP A 14 8.48 11.59 0.48
CA ASP A 14 8.13 11.39 -0.93
C ASP A 14 7.52 9.99 -1.13
N ILE A 15 6.60 9.84 -2.08
CA ILE A 15 5.96 8.52 -2.35
C ILE A 15 7.03 7.51 -2.76
N GLU A 16 7.99 7.96 -3.57
CA GLU A 16 9.13 7.23 -4.08
C GLU A 16 10.01 6.68 -2.95
N ASP A 17 10.38 7.52 -1.98
CA ASP A 17 11.20 7.11 -0.84
C ASP A 17 10.45 6.08 0.01
N GLN A 18 9.18 6.31 0.32
CA GLN A 18 8.36 5.37 1.10
C GLN A 18 8.22 4.01 0.41
N VAL A 19 8.10 4.01 -0.92
CA VAL A 19 8.06 2.78 -1.72
C VAL A 19 9.41 2.08 -1.68
N GLY A 20 10.52 2.81 -1.85
CA GLY A 20 11.86 2.25 -1.67
C GLY A 20 12.01 1.53 -0.32
N GLU A 21 11.65 2.20 0.77
CA GLU A 21 11.70 1.57 2.10
C GLU A 21 10.74 0.38 2.27
N LEU A 22 9.61 0.34 1.55
CA LEU A 22 8.72 -0.82 1.55
C LEU A 22 9.37 -2.00 0.83
N PHE A 23 10.03 -1.75 -0.31
CA PHE A 23 10.77 -2.79 -1.03
C PHE A 23 11.94 -3.31 -0.21
N ASP A 24 12.71 -2.43 0.44
CA ASP A 24 13.81 -2.82 1.33
C ASP A 24 13.30 -3.71 2.50
N ALA A 25 12.12 -3.39 3.06
CA ALA A 25 11.51 -4.20 4.10
C ALA A 25 11.05 -5.59 3.62
N LEU A 26 10.82 -5.75 2.32
CA LEU A 26 10.40 -7.00 1.68
C LEU A 26 11.58 -7.77 1.05
N GLU A 27 12.76 -7.16 0.89
CA GLU A 27 13.96 -7.76 0.29
C GLU A 27 14.45 -9.02 1.04
N GLY A 28 14.13 -9.12 2.34
CA GLY A 28 14.47 -10.29 3.16
C GLY A 28 13.71 -11.58 2.81
N LEU A 29 12.79 -11.56 1.84
CA LEU A 29 12.06 -12.74 1.40
C LEU A 29 12.90 -13.60 0.43
N PRO A 30 12.88 -14.94 0.56
CA PRO A 30 13.62 -15.82 -0.34
C PRO A 30 13.06 -15.79 -1.77
N GLU A 31 13.87 -16.15 -2.77
CA GLU A 31 13.45 -16.16 -4.18
C GLU A 31 12.26 -17.10 -4.45
N ASP A 32 12.11 -18.17 -3.66
CA ASP A 32 11.03 -19.15 -3.71
C ASP A 32 9.92 -18.87 -2.67
N VAL A 33 9.76 -17.61 -2.27
CA VAL A 33 8.74 -17.19 -1.28
C VAL A 33 7.35 -17.70 -1.66
N THR A 34 6.69 -18.36 -0.71
CA THR A 34 5.32 -18.82 -0.89
C THR A 34 4.34 -17.65 -0.81
N ASN A 35 3.15 -17.80 -1.39
CA ASN A 35 2.11 -16.78 -1.29
C ASN A 35 1.74 -16.48 0.17
N GLU A 36 1.78 -17.49 1.05
CA GLU A 36 1.51 -17.32 2.48
C GLU A 36 2.58 -16.47 3.17
N ALA A 37 3.86 -16.70 2.87
CA ALA A 37 4.97 -15.92 3.43
C ALA A 37 4.95 -14.47 2.93
N LEU A 38 4.68 -14.28 1.63
CA LEU A 38 4.49 -12.96 1.04
C LEU A 38 3.29 -12.23 1.66
N HIS A 39 2.16 -12.92 1.83
CA HIS A 39 0.98 -12.36 2.51
C HIS A 39 1.34 -11.87 3.92
N ALA A 40 2.02 -12.70 4.72
CA ALA A 40 2.44 -12.34 6.06
C ALA A 40 3.38 -11.12 6.08
N ALA A 41 4.32 -11.03 5.13
CA ALA A 41 5.22 -9.89 5.00
C ALA A 41 4.47 -8.59 4.63
N LEU A 42 3.49 -8.67 3.72
CA LEU A 42 2.65 -7.52 3.36
C LEU A 42 1.81 -7.05 4.55
N LEU A 43 1.26 -7.97 5.36
CA LEU A 43 0.55 -7.60 6.58
C LEU A 43 1.45 -6.91 7.60
N ALA A 44 2.70 -7.37 7.76
CA ALA A 44 3.68 -6.75 8.63
C ALA A 44 4.02 -5.30 8.20
N GLN A 45 3.83 -4.97 6.92
CA GLN A 45 4.03 -3.62 6.36
C GLN A 45 2.72 -2.86 6.13
N SER A 46 1.60 -3.30 6.71
CA SER A 46 0.27 -2.78 6.37
C SER A 46 0.13 -1.27 6.62
N ASP A 47 0.73 -0.72 7.68
CA ASP A 47 0.69 0.73 7.96
C ASP A 47 1.47 1.54 6.92
N LYS A 48 2.63 1.03 6.48
CA LYS A 48 3.41 1.65 5.41
C LYS A 48 2.64 1.62 4.08
N ILE A 49 2.03 0.49 3.75
CA ILE A 49 1.20 0.35 2.54
C ILE A 49 0.02 1.33 2.58
N ARG A 50 -0.67 1.48 3.73
CA ARG A 50 -1.77 2.45 3.90
C ARG A 50 -1.27 3.89 3.73
N ALA A 51 -0.14 4.25 4.35
CA ALA A 51 0.42 5.59 4.23
C ALA A 51 0.77 5.97 2.78
N ILE A 52 1.37 5.03 2.03
CA ILE A 52 1.66 5.23 0.60
C ILE A 52 0.36 5.34 -0.19
N ALA A 53 -0.62 4.47 0.06
CA ALA A 53 -1.93 4.53 -0.59
C ALA A 53 -2.61 5.88 -0.37
N ASP A 54 -2.67 6.38 0.87
CA ASP A 54 -3.25 7.68 1.20
C ASP A 54 -2.54 8.84 0.46
N ALA A 55 -1.22 8.75 0.26
CA ALA A 55 -0.49 9.70 -0.57
C ALA A 55 -0.84 9.57 -2.05
N CYS A 56 -0.92 8.34 -2.57
CA CYS A 56 -1.31 8.05 -3.95
C CYS A 56 -2.73 8.54 -4.28
N GLU A 57 -3.70 8.36 -3.38
CA GLU A 57 -5.10 8.74 -3.59
C GLU A 57 -5.30 10.25 -3.73
N ARG A 58 -4.38 11.05 -3.17
CA ARG A 58 -4.37 12.51 -3.31
C ARG A 58 -3.79 12.98 -4.65
N THR A 59 -3.20 12.08 -5.44
CA THR A 59 -2.60 12.45 -6.73
C THR A 59 -3.65 12.62 -7.83
N ARG A 60 -3.41 13.59 -8.73
CA ARG A 60 -4.28 13.81 -9.89
C ARG A 60 -4.40 12.61 -10.83
N ILE A 61 -3.36 11.78 -10.93
CA ILE A 61 -3.38 10.60 -11.80
C ILE A 61 -4.32 9.54 -11.24
N TYR A 62 -4.29 9.31 -9.92
CA TYR A 62 -5.23 8.41 -9.26
C TYR A 62 -6.67 8.91 -9.39
N LEU A 63 -6.94 10.18 -9.06
CA LEU A 63 -8.30 10.74 -9.13
C LEU A 63 -8.94 10.61 -10.52
N ARG A 64 -8.13 10.70 -11.58
CA ARG A 64 -8.60 10.51 -12.96
C ARG A 64 -8.85 9.04 -13.32
N ALA A 65 -8.12 8.12 -12.70
CA ALA A 65 -8.18 6.69 -12.97
C ALA A 65 -9.01 5.90 -11.94
N LYS A 66 -9.59 6.56 -10.94
CA LYS A 66 -10.30 5.89 -9.84
C LYS A 66 -11.31 4.85 -10.30
N GLY A 67 -12.12 5.16 -11.32
CA GLY A 67 -13.09 4.20 -11.86
C GLY A 67 -12.44 2.92 -12.41
N GLN A 68 -11.29 3.04 -13.06
CA GLN A 68 -10.52 1.89 -13.54
C GLN A 68 -9.90 1.10 -12.38
N VAL A 69 -9.40 1.79 -11.35
CA VAL A 69 -8.88 1.14 -10.14
C VAL A 69 -9.98 0.35 -9.42
N ASP A 70 -11.19 0.91 -9.32
CA ASP A 70 -12.35 0.24 -8.72
C ASP A 70 -12.81 -0.97 -9.56
N GLU A 71 -12.76 -0.87 -10.89
CA GLU A 71 -13.02 -2.00 -11.80
C GLU A 71 -12.03 -3.14 -11.59
N PHE A 72 -10.72 -2.84 -11.53
CA PHE A 72 -9.68 -3.84 -11.24
C PHE A 72 -9.84 -4.47 -9.86
N ALA A 73 -10.26 -3.70 -8.85
CA ALA A 73 -10.58 -4.26 -7.55
C ALA A 73 -11.72 -5.29 -7.65
N GLY A 74 -12.76 -4.99 -8.44
CA GLY A 74 -13.84 -5.93 -8.72
C GLY A 74 -13.36 -7.20 -9.43
N GLU A 75 -12.43 -7.09 -10.39
CA GLU A 75 -11.84 -8.26 -11.06
C GLU A 75 -11.08 -9.17 -10.09
N ILE A 76 -10.29 -8.59 -9.19
CA ILE A 76 -9.59 -9.35 -8.13
C ILE A 76 -10.62 -10.02 -7.20
N GLU A 77 -11.65 -9.27 -6.78
CA GLU A 77 -12.71 -9.81 -5.92
C GLU A 77 -13.47 -10.97 -6.57
N ALA A 78 -13.67 -10.92 -7.89
CA ALA A 78 -14.38 -11.93 -8.66
C ALA A 78 -13.54 -13.18 -8.98
N THR A 79 -12.21 -13.04 -9.09
CA THR A 79 -11.32 -14.13 -9.54
C THR A 79 -10.50 -14.75 -8.41
N GLN A 80 -10.34 -14.06 -7.29
CA GLN A 80 -9.50 -14.51 -6.16
C GLN A 80 -10.35 -14.76 -4.91
N PRO A 81 -10.10 -15.88 -4.18
CA PRO A 81 -10.70 -16.06 -2.87
C PRO A 81 -10.18 -14.98 -1.91
N PRO A 82 -10.93 -14.61 -0.84
CA PRO A 82 -10.58 -13.50 0.05
C PRO A 82 -9.11 -13.48 0.53
N GLU A 83 -8.58 -14.64 0.91
CA GLU A 83 -7.20 -14.84 1.38
C GLU A 83 -6.12 -14.59 0.31
N GLY A 84 -6.47 -14.67 -0.97
CA GLY A 84 -5.54 -14.47 -2.09
C GLY A 84 -5.49 -13.02 -2.61
N ARG A 85 -6.45 -12.18 -2.24
CA ARG A 85 -6.65 -10.86 -2.87
C ARG A 85 -5.49 -9.89 -2.62
N LEU A 86 -4.95 -9.87 -1.40
CA LEU A 86 -3.82 -9.01 -1.05
C LEU A 86 -2.58 -9.36 -1.88
N VAL A 87 -2.25 -10.65 -1.97
CA VAL A 87 -1.11 -11.14 -2.75
C VAL A 87 -1.34 -10.88 -4.25
N ALA A 88 -2.55 -11.14 -4.75
CA ALA A 88 -2.87 -10.86 -6.15
C ALA A 88 -2.72 -9.38 -6.52
N ALA A 89 -3.21 -8.46 -5.68
CA ALA A 89 -3.05 -7.04 -5.87
C ALA A 89 -1.57 -6.60 -5.84
N TRP A 90 -0.78 -7.18 -4.92
CA TRP A 90 0.66 -6.91 -4.84
C TRP A 90 1.42 -7.40 -6.07
N LEU A 91 1.19 -8.65 -6.49
CA LEU A 91 1.81 -9.20 -7.70
C LEU A 91 1.42 -8.42 -8.96
N TRP A 92 0.20 -7.90 -9.00
CA TRP A 92 -0.23 -7.01 -10.07
C TRP A 92 0.55 -5.69 -10.10
N LEU A 93 0.75 -5.04 -8.94
CA LEU A 93 1.60 -3.86 -8.82
C LEU A 93 3.02 -4.16 -9.34
N LEU A 94 3.63 -5.27 -8.90
CA LEU A 94 4.96 -5.69 -9.37
C LEU A 94 4.99 -5.92 -10.88
N GLY A 95 4.00 -6.61 -11.44
CA GLY A 95 3.89 -6.84 -12.87
C GLY A 95 3.79 -5.53 -13.67
N ARG A 96 3.03 -4.55 -13.18
CA ARG A 96 2.93 -3.21 -13.79
C ARG A 96 4.23 -2.43 -13.71
N MET A 97 4.95 -2.53 -12.58
CA MET A 97 6.25 -1.89 -12.42
C MET A 97 7.32 -2.53 -13.33
N ALA A 98 7.39 -3.85 -13.37
CA ALA A 98 8.36 -4.59 -14.19
C ALA A 98 8.11 -4.42 -15.70
N GLY A 99 6.84 -4.32 -16.11
CA GLY A 99 6.45 -4.05 -17.50
C GLY A 99 6.47 -2.57 -17.91
N ALA A 100 6.78 -1.66 -16.99
CA ALA A 100 6.77 -0.22 -17.28
C ALA A 100 7.96 0.18 -18.18
N PRO A 101 7.72 0.85 -19.33
CA PRO A 101 8.79 1.17 -20.28
C PRO A 101 9.71 2.30 -19.80
N THR A 102 9.30 3.09 -18.81
CA THR A 102 10.12 4.17 -18.25
C THR A 102 9.87 4.31 -16.76
N PHE A 103 10.80 4.96 -16.06
CA PHE A 103 10.63 5.31 -14.65
C PHE A 103 9.33 6.07 -14.39
N PHE A 104 8.95 7.02 -15.25
CA PHE A 104 7.68 7.73 -15.14
C PHE A 104 6.47 6.78 -15.15
N HIS A 105 6.51 5.71 -15.94
CA HIS A 105 5.45 4.70 -15.95
C HIS A 105 5.48 3.82 -14.69
N THR A 106 6.66 3.51 -14.14
CA THR A 106 6.79 2.80 -12.85
C THR A 106 6.17 3.62 -11.71
N ILE A 107 6.47 4.92 -11.67
CA ILE A 107 5.89 5.91 -10.76
C ILE A 107 4.37 6.00 -10.92
N GLY A 108 3.88 5.97 -12.16
CA GLY A 108 2.45 5.88 -12.46
C GLY A 108 1.82 4.60 -11.95
N ALA A 109 2.47 3.45 -12.15
CA ALA A 109 2.00 2.15 -11.67
C ALA A 109 1.85 2.13 -10.14
N VAL A 110 2.85 2.64 -9.40
CA VAL A 110 2.78 2.80 -7.94
C VAL A 110 1.57 3.64 -7.54
N ARG A 111 1.41 4.83 -8.15
CA ARG A 111 0.32 5.77 -7.80
C ARG A 111 -1.07 5.23 -8.08
N LEU A 112 -1.20 4.29 -9.02
CA LEU A 112 -2.47 3.67 -9.39
C LEU A 112 -2.74 2.38 -8.60
N CYS A 113 -1.71 1.57 -8.36
CA CYS A 113 -1.85 0.22 -7.84
C CYS A 113 -1.60 0.12 -6.33
N MET A 114 -0.88 1.03 -5.68
CA MET A 114 -0.72 0.96 -4.22
C MET A 114 -2.06 1.08 -3.46
N PRO A 115 -3.00 1.98 -3.84
CA PRO A 115 -4.33 2.00 -3.22
C PRO A 115 -5.11 0.69 -3.42
N LEU A 116 -4.90 0.00 -4.55
CA LEU A 116 -5.48 -1.32 -4.80
C LEU A 116 -4.94 -2.38 -3.82
N VAL A 117 -3.63 -2.36 -3.54
CA VAL A 117 -3.03 -3.24 -2.51
C VAL A 117 -3.63 -2.93 -1.14
N ALA A 118 -3.69 -1.65 -0.77
CA ALA A 118 -4.20 -1.23 0.53
C ALA A 118 -5.66 -1.62 0.77
N ARG A 119 -6.49 -1.64 -0.28
CA ARG A 119 -7.90 -2.05 -0.22
C ARG A 119 -8.10 -3.48 0.28
N PHE A 120 -7.13 -4.37 0.07
CA PHE A 120 -7.21 -5.76 0.49
C PHE A 120 -6.45 -6.06 1.79
N LEU A 121 -5.93 -5.03 2.46
CA LEU A 121 -5.47 -5.18 3.83
C LEU A 121 -6.66 -5.38 4.78
N PRO A 122 -6.47 -6.11 5.88
CA PRO A 122 -7.47 -6.13 6.94
C PRO A 122 -7.69 -4.70 7.46
N ALA A 123 -8.87 -4.44 8.02
CA ALA A 123 -9.14 -3.18 8.70
C ALA A 123 -8.02 -2.89 9.71
N PRO A 124 -7.60 -1.62 9.88
CA PRO A 124 -6.71 -1.25 10.97
C PRO A 124 -7.27 -1.84 12.25
N ALA A 125 -6.43 -2.46 13.08
CA ALA A 125 -6.89 -3.00 14.35
C ALA A 125 -7.46 -1.84 15.19
N ALA A 126 -8.78 -1.61 15.09
CA ALA A 126 -9.51 -0.86 16.08
C ALA A 126 -9.17 -1.54 17.40
N GLN A 127 -8.62 -0.77 18.35
CA GLN A 127 -8.18 -1.25 19.65
C GLN A 127 -9.18 -2.27 20.20
N ALA A 128 -8.86 -3.55 20.04
CA ALA A 128 -9.68 -4.65 20.51
C ALA A 128 -9.46 -4.77 22.02
N SER A 129 -9.93 -3.79 22.78
CA SER A 129 -9.84 -3.73 24.25
C SER A 129 -10.76 -2.63 24.81
N SER A 130 -12.08 -2.76 24.65
CA SER A 130 -13.02 -2.03 25.53
C SER A 130 -14.44 -2.58 25.61
N GLU A 131 -14.69 -3.87 25.37
CA GLU A 131 -16.04 -4.46 25.56
C GLU A 131 -16.04 -5.84 26.28
N GLN A 132 -15.02 -6.15 27.09
CA GLN A 132 -15.01 -7.37 27.93
C GLN A 132 -14.92 -7.13 29.45
N GLU A 133 -15.02 -5.89 29.93
CA GLU A 133 -15.20 -5.59 31.36
C GLU A 133 -16.46 -4.73 31.61
N ALA A 134 -17.63 -5.31 31.38
CA ALA A 134 -18.88 -4.81 31.95
C ALA A 134 -19.82 -5.98 32.32
N GLY A 135 -19.23 -7.11 32.69
CA GLY A 135 -19.95 -8.31 33.07
C GLY A 135 -19.24 -9.01 34.22
N LEU A 136 -19.24 -8.36 35.39
CA LEU A 136 -19.15 -8.97 36.73
C LEU A 136 -19.61 -7.95 37.78
#